data_AF-A0AAD7H2C8-F1
#
_entry.id   AF-A0AAD7H2C8-F1
#
_cell.length_a   1.000
_cell.length_b   1.000
_cell.length_c   1.000
_cell.angle_alpha   90.00
_cell.angle_beta   90.00
_cell.angle_gamma   90.00
#
_symmetry.space_group_name_H-M   'P 1'
#
loop_
_entity.id
_entity.type
_entity.pdbx_description
1 polymer ?
#
loop_
_entity_poly.entity_id
_entity_poly.type
_entity_poly.pdbx_seq_one_letter_code
_entity_poly.pdbx_strand_id
1 'polypeptide(L)' 'DVDRECLGFLEERLFENSCQAGRAGNEQWGLDAGPHQDDWSPYTHIPSHWNHGDRDESE' A
#
# COMPACT_ATOMS: atom_id res chain seq x y z
N ASP A 1 18.12 -7.07 15.95
CA ASP A 1 18.33 -6.52 14.60
C ASP A 1 17.03 -6.72 13.84
N VAL A 2 16.55 -5.73 13.10
CA VAL A 2 15.33 -5.85 12.31
C VAL A 2 15.73 -6.09 10.87
N ASP A 3 15.24 -7.20 10.32
CA ASP A 3 15.53 -7.56 8.94
C ASP A 3 14.84 -6.57 7.99
N ARG A 4 15.66 -5.77 7.29
CA ARG A 4 15.19 -4.74 6.36
C ARG A 4 14.53 -5.33 5.11
N GLU A 5 14.95 -6.52 4.70
CA GLU A 5 14.37 -7.20 3.55
C GLU A 5 12.97 -7.71 3.90
N CYS A 6 12.80 -8.28 5.09
CA CYS A 6 11.47 -8.66 5.59
C CYS A 6 10.52 -7.47 5.74
N LEU A 7 11.02 -6.30 6.18
CA LEU A 7 10.21 -5.09 6.24
C LEU A 7 9.79 -4.63 4.84
N GLY A 8 10.70 -4.63 3.87
CA GLY A 8 10.38 -4.27 2.49
C GLY A 8 9.27 -5.15 1.89
N PHE A 9 9.34 -6.48 2.09
CA PHE A 9 8.30 -7.39 1.63
C PHE A 9 6.95 -7.21 2.35
N LEU A 10 6.97 -6.78 3.61
CA LEU A 10 5.74 -6.48 4.35
C LEU A 10 5.11 -5.19 3.83
N GLU A 11 5.90 -4.13 3.66
CA GLU A 11 5.45 -2.84 3.14
C GLU A 11 4.90 -2.99 1.71
N GLU A 12 5.60 -3.72 0.84
CA GLU A 12 5.13 -4.03 -0.52
C GLU A 12 3.75 -4.69 -0.47
N ARG A 13 3.57 -5.74 0.34
CA ARG A 13 2.27 -6.42 0.47
C ARG A 13 1.14 -5.57 1.05
N LEU A 14 1.46 -4.60 1.90
CA LEU A 14 0.46 -3.74 2.54
C LEU A 14 0.01 -2.60 1.64
N PHE A 15 0.92 -2.10 0.82
CA PHE A 15 0.74 -0.87 0.04
C PHE A 15 0.59 -1.11 -1.45
N GLU A 16 0.89 -2.31 -1.93
CA GLU A 16 0.60 -2.73 -3.29
C GLU A 16 -0.91 -2.80 -3.54
N ASN A 17 -1.30 -2.39 -4.76
CA ASN A 17 -2.63 -2.64 -5.29
C ASN A 17 -2.68 -3.99 -6.05
N SER A 18 -2.67 -5.10 -5.32
CA SER A 18 -2.69 -6.46 -5.89
C SER A 18 -3.95 -7.24 -5.60
N CYS A 19 -4.13 -8.32 -6.37
CA CYS A 19 -5.12 -9.35 -6.09
C CYS A 19 -4.95 -9.91 -4.66
N GLN A 20 -3.72 -10.09 -4.19
CA GLN A 20 -3.44 -10.58 -2.83
C GLN A 20 -3.84 -9.57 -1.75
N ALA A 21 -3.59 -8.28 -1.96
CA ALA A 21 -3.97 -7.22 -1.02
C ALA A 21 -5.49 -7.00 -0.97
N GLY A 22 -6.21 -7.34 -2.05
CA GLY A 22 -7.66 -7.23 -2.14
C GLY A 22 -8.15 -5.81 -1.78
N ARG A 23 -9.26 -5.68 -1.06
CA ARG A 23 -9.80 -4.36 -0.65
C ARG A 23 -8.84 -3.51 0.19
N ALA A 24 -7.89 -4.11 0.89
CA ALA A 24 -6.89 -3.35 1.67
C ALA A 24 -5.88 -2.61 0.77
N GLY A 25 -5.65 -3.12 -0.45
CA GLY A 25 -4.79 -2.49 -1.47
C GLY A 25 -5.44 -1.30 -2.20
N ASN A 26 -6.72 -0.98 -1.95
CA ASN A 26 -7.43 0.15 -2.58
C ASN A 26 -7.08 1.51 -1.96
N GLU A 27 -5.82 1.69 -1.59
CA GLU A 27 -5.33 2.92 -0.96
C GLU A 27 -6.12 3.36 0.29
N GLN A 28 -6.74 2.42 1.01
CA GLN A 28 -7.70 2.73 2.06
C GLN A 28 -7.05 3.20 3.37
N TRP A 29 -5.74 2.97 3.54
CA TRP A 29 -5.07 3.31 4.78
C TRP A 29 -4.98 4.83 4.96
N GLY A 30 -5.61 5.32 6.02
CA GLY A 30 -5.58 6.76 6.37
C GLY A 30 -6.75 7.58 5.83
N LEU A 31 -7.67 7.00 5.06
CA LEU A 31 -8.83 7.72 4.55
C LEU A 31 -9.90 7.97 5.64
N ASP A 32 -10.01 7.06 6.62
CA ASP A 32 -11.03 7.14 7.68
C ASP A 32 -10.70 8.13 8.82
N ALA A 33 -9.47 8.64 8.89
CA ALA A 33 -8.99 9.45 10.02
C ALA A 33 -9.13 10.98 9.81
N GLY A 34 -9.64 11.41 8.66
CA GLY A 34 -9.57 12.81 8.24
C GLY A 34 -8.16 13.19 7.76
N PRO A 35 -7.93 14.45 7.35
CA PRO A 35 -6.59 14.88 6.93
C PRO A 35 -5.58 14.69 8.06
N HIS A 36 -4.58 13.84 7.82
CA HIS A 36 -3.45 13.66 8.72
C HIS A 36 -2.63 14.95 8.84
N GLN A 37 -1.72 15.03 9.81
CA GLN A 37 -0.78 16.16 9.89
C GLN A 37 -0.08 16.36 8.55
N ASP A 38 -0.07 17.60 8.07
CA ASP A 38 0.50 18.01 6.78
C ASP A 38 -0.07 17.27 5.55
N ASP A 39 -1.33 16.82 5.60
CA ASP A 39 -1.98 16.02 4.54
C ASP A 39 -1.19 14.76 4.17
N TRP A 40 -0.52 14.17 5.17
CA TRP A 40 0.30 12.99 4.97
C TRP A 40 -0.51 11.80 4.44
N SER A 41 -0.11 11.29 3.27
CA SER A 41 -0.63 10.06 2.69
C SER A 41 0.44 8.97 2.68
N PRO A 42 0.14 7.76 3.16
CA PRO A 42 1.08 6.63 3.09
C PRO A 42 1.39 6.23 1.64
N TYR A 43 0.59 6.69 0.67
CA TYR A 43 0.72 6.30 -0.74
C TYR A 43 1.61 7.24 -1.58
N THR A 44 1.99 8.41 -1.07
CA THR A 44 2.71 9.44 -1.85
C THR A 44 4.10 9.02 -2.32
N HIS A 45 4.78 8.11 -1.61
CA HIS A 45 6.17 7.74 -1.88
C HIS A 45 6.38 6.24 -2.12
N ILE A 46 5.30 5.52 -2.45
CA ILE A 46 5.41 4.10 -2.77
C ILE A 46 6.15 3.92 -4.10
N PRO A 47 7.12 3.00 -4.18
CA PRO A 47 7.77 2.69 -5.44
C PRO A 47 6.79 2.15 -6.48
N SER A 48 6.81 2.71 -7.69
CA SER A 48 5.90 2.28 -8.77
C SER A 48 6.04 0.80 -9.15
N HIS A 49 7.20 0.20 -8.92
CA HIS A 49 7.46 -1.21 -9.21
C HIS A 49 6.82 -2.19 -8.20
N TRP A 50 6.24 -1.69 -7.11
CA TRP A 50 5.47 -2.52 -6.18
C TRP A 50 4.08 -2.86 -6.70
N ASN A 51 3.58 -2.16 -7.72
CA ASN A 51 2.31 -2.52 -8.33
C ASN A 51 2.56 -3.56 -9.43
N HIS A 52 2.21 -4.82 -9.15
CA HIS A 52 2.36 -5.93 -10.10
C HIS A 52 1.27 -5.97 -11.19
N GLY A 53 0.25 -5.11 -11.10
CA GLY A 53 -0.82 -4.97 -12.10
C GLY A 53 -1.68 -6.23 -12.26
N ASP A 54 -1.73 -7.07 -11.22
CA ASP A 54 -2.44 -8.35 -11.21
C ASP A 54 -3.88 -8.24 -10.69
N ARG A 55 -4.28 -7.04 -10.26
CA ARG A 55 -5.64 -6.78 -9.80
C ARG A 55 -6.62 -6.71 -10.96
N ASP A 56 -7.67 -7.52 -10.85
CA ASP A 56 -8.83 -7.44 -11.74
C ASP A 56 -9.73 -6.29 -11.25
N GLU A 57 -9.92 -5.25 -12.08
CA GLU A 57 -10.76 -4.09 -11.73
C GLU A 57 -12.27 -4.40 -11.75
N SER A 58 -12.65 -5.66 -11.98
CA SER A 58 -14.03 -6.11 -12.18
C SER A 58 -14.85 -6.36 -10.89
N GLU A 59 -14.42 -5.83 -9.73
CA GLU A 59 -15.17 -5.96 -8.45
C GLU A 59 -16.44 -5.09 -8.37
#